data_AF-A0AAV9X445-F1
#
_entry.id   AF-A0AAV9X445-F1
#
_cell.length_a   1.000
_cell.length_b   1.000
_cell.length_c   1.000
_cell.angle_alpha   90.00
_cell.angle_beta   90.00
_cell.angle_gamma   90.00
#
_symmetry.space_group_name_H-M   'P 1'
#
loop_
_entity.id
_entity.type
_entity.pdbx_description
1 polymer ?
#
loop_
_entity_poly.entity_id
_entity_poly.type
_entity_poly.pdbx_seq_one_letter_code
_entity_poly.pdbx_strand_id
1 'polypeptide(L)'
;MDSLGSSFGMNASTQTKKQQWMDKIRQEAAVDQARALIDKVSENCFEKCVPKPGGDLSKGETTCINLCMEKYMSAWNTVSRKYIERIQRKDI
;
A
#
# COMPACT_ATOMS: atom_id res chain seq x y z
N MET A 1 40.86 -48.22 -8.52
CA MET A 1 39.38 -48.30 -8.54
C MET A 1 38.78 -47.12 -7.81
N ASP A 2 39.22 -45.92 -8.20
CA ASP A 2 38.43 -44.88 -8.88
C ASP A 2 36.93 -44.78 -8.59
N SER A 3 36.54 -43.66 -7.98
CA SER A 3 35.56 -42.74 -8.57
C SER A 3 35.78 -41.34 -7.95
N LEU A 4 36.45 -40.43 -8.65
CA LEU A 4 35.85 -39.29 -9.35
C LEU A 4 34.96 -38.46 -8.41
N GLY A 5 35.29 -37.24 -8.01
CA GLY A 5 35.78 -36.15 -8.83
C GLY A 5 34.65 -35.13 -9.06
N SER A 6 34.93 -33.90 -8.68
CA SER A 6 34.31 -32.67 -9.21
C SER A 6 33.01 -32.14 -8.58
N SER A 7 33.18 -31.03 -7.87
CA SER A 7 32.57 -29.74 -8.22
C SER A 7 31.08 -29.74 -8.54
N PHE A 8 30.26 -29.39 -7.55
CA PHE A 8 29.04 -28.63 -7.80
C PHE A 8 28.98 -27.37 -6.92
N GLY A 9 29.41 -26.27 -7.53
CA GLY A 9 28.59 -25.07 -7.58
C GLY A 9 28.43 -24.29 -6.29
N MET A 10 29.45 -23.50 -5.97
CA MET A 10 29.24 -22.20 -5.35
C MET A 10 28.28 -21.37 -6.22
N ASN A 11 27.03 -21.13 -5.76
CA ASN A 11 26.28 -19.86 -5.94
C ASN A 11 24.81 -19.88 -5.43
N ALA A 12 24.49 -20.59 -4.35
CA ALA A 12 23.13 -20.54 -3.76
C ALA A 12 22.90 -19.39 -2.76
N SER A 13 23.84 -18.45 -2.60
CA SER A 13 23.80 -17.44 -1.52
C SER A 13 23.55 -15.98 -1.96
N THR A 14 23.50 -15.71 -3.27
CA THR A 14 23.26 -14.35 -3.80
C THR A 14 21.82 -14.14 -4.28
N GLN A 15 21.12 -15.23 -4.63
CA GLN A 15 19.72 -15.19 -5.09
C GLN A 15 18.76 -14.93 -3.91
N THR A 16 19.02 -15.53 -2.75
CA THR A 16 18.22 -15.33 -1.53
C THR A 16 18.27 -13.92 -0.98
N LYS A 17 19.43 -13.27 -0.97
CA LYS A 17 19.56 -11.87 -0.48
C LYS A 17 18.86 -10.87 -1.39
N LYS A 18 18.96 -11.03 -2.71
CA LYS A 18 18.23 -10.17 -3.67
C LYS A 18 16.72 -10.40 -3.56
N GLN A 19 16.26 -11.64 -3.47
CA GLN A 19 14.83 -11.93 -3.24
C GLN A 19 14.33 -11.30 -1.93
N GLN A 20 15.02 -11.56 -0.81
CA GLN A 20 14.66 -11.00 0.51
C GLN A 20 14.68 -9.46 0.52
N TRP A 21 15.63 -8.84 -0.17
CA TRP A 21 15.71 -7.39 -0.30
C TRP A 21 14.59 -6.82 -1.18
N MET A 22 14.27 -7.48 -2.30
CA MET A 22 13.13 -7.10 -3.14
C MET A 22 11.79 -7.30 -2.42
N ASP A 23 11.66 -8.33 -1.60
CA ASP A 23 10.45 -8.58 -0.81
C ASP A 23 10.32 -7.54 0.32
N LYS A 24 11.43 -7.14 0.94
CA LYS A 24 11.47 -6.01 1.87
C LYS A 24 11.08 -4.70 1.20
N ILE A 25 11.62 -4.40 0.00
CA ILE A 25 11.23 -3.22 -0.78
C ILE A 25 9.74 -3.25 -1.14
N ARG A 26 9.19 -4.41 -1.54
CA ARG A 26 7.77 -4.54 -1.85
C ARG A 26 6.89 -4.33 -0.61
N GLN A 27 7.31 -4.84 0.53
CA GLN A 27 6.62 -4.61 1.80
C GLN A 27 6.67 -3.14 2.20
N GLU A 28 7.84 -2.50 2.13
CA GLU A 28 8.01 -1.07 2.42
C GLU A 28 7.19 -0.21 1.44
N ALA A 29 7.22 -0.52 0.13
CA ALA A 29 6.42 0.18 -0.88
C ALA A 29 4.91 0.02 -0.66
N ALA A 30 4.44 -1.16 -0.25
CA ALA A 30 3.03 -1.38 0.08
C ALA A 30 2.61 -0.60 1.34
N VAL A 31 3.51 -0.52 2.33
CA VAL A 31 3.30 0.29 3.55
C VAL A 31 3.25 1.78 3.22
N ASP A 32 4.14 2.27 2.35
CA ASP A 32 4.17 3.68 1.95
C ASP A 32 2.92 4.07 1.16
N GLN A 33 2.42 3.20 0.29
CA GLN A 33 1.15 3.42 -0.42
C GLN A 33 -0.04 3.46 0.55
N ALA A 34 -0.05 2.60 1.57
CA ALA A 34 -1.08 2.63 2.60
C ALA A 34 -0.99 3.90 3.45
N ARG A 35 0.21 4.36 3.80
CA ARG A 35 0.43 5.63 4.52
C ARG A 35 -0.11 6.82 3.72
N ALA A 36 0.24 6.92 2.45
CA ALA A 36 -0.24 8.00 1.59
C ALA A 36 -1.78 8.02 1.48
N LEU A 37 -2.42 6.85 1.47
CA LEU A 37 -3.88 6.74 1.49
C LEU A 37 -4.46 7.25 2.82
N ILE A 38 -3.89 6.82 3.95
CA ILE A 38 -4.31 7.25 5.29
C ILE A 38 -4.16 8.77 5.41
N ASP A 39 -3.01 9.33 5.03
CA ASP A 39 -2.76 10.77 5.10
C ASP A 39 -3.81 11.56 4.32
N LYS A 40 -4.14 11.11 3.09
CA LYS A 40 -5.16 11.77 2.26
C LYS A 40 -6.57 11.64 2.81
N VAL A 41 -6.92 10.47 3.36
CA VAL A 41 -8.21 10.26 4.03
C VAL A 41 -8.33 11.17 5.25
N SER A 42 -7.27 11.24 6.07
CA SER A 42 -7.20 12.09 7.25
C SER A 42 -7.36 13.57 6.90
N GLU A 43 -6.60 14.07 5.93
CA GLU A 43 -6.72 15.46 5.45
C GLU A 43 -8.13 15.77 4.95
N ASN A 44 -8.66 14.96 4.02
CA ASN A 44 -9.95 15.21 3.39
C ASN A 44 -11.11 15.12 4.40
N CYS A 45 -11.11 14.11 5.27
CA CYS A 45 -12.19 13.94 6.23
C CYS A 45 -12.10 14.95 7.37
N PHE A 46 -10.91 15.38 7.80
CA PHE A 46 -10.77 16.45 8.77
C PHE A 46 -11.32 17.77 8.22
N GLU A 47 -10.90 18.17 7.01
CA GLU A 47 -11.36 19.40 6.36
C GLU A 47 -12.89 19.44 6.20
N LYS A 48 -13.50 18.31 5.86
CA LYS A 48 -14.95 18.22 5.59
C LYS A 48 -15.79 18.09 6.85
N CYS A 49 -15.26 17.48 7.90
CA CYS A 49 -16.06 17.09 9.07
C CYS A 49 -15.75 17.87 10.34
N VAL A 50 -14.64 18.61 10.45
CA VAL A 50 -14.23 19.32 11.68
C VAL A 50 -14.28 20.83 11.46
N PRO A 51 -15.46 21.49 11.60
CA PRO A 51 -15.61 22.93 11.35
C PRO A 51 -14.99 23.80 12.45
N LYS A 52 -14.82 23.26 13.66
CA LYS A 52 -14.23 23.96 14.81
C LYS A 52 -13.27 23.01 15.52
N PRO A 53 -11.96 23.06 15.20
CA PRO A 53 -10.97 22.21 15.84
C PRO A 53 -10.98 22.39 17.36
N GLY A 54 -10.99 21.29 18.10
CA GLY A 54 -10.94 21.24 19.56
C GLY A 54 -10.06 20.09 20.04
N GLY A 55 -9.98 19.91 21.36
CA GLY A 55 -9.21 18.80 21.95
C GLY A 55 -9.83 17.42 21.69
N ASP A 56 -11.14 17.38 21.46
CA ASP A 56 -11.91 16.16 21.19
C ASP A 56 -12.88 16.37 20.03
N LEU A 57 -13.22 15.28 19.35
CA LEU A 57 -14.30 15.27 18.38
C LEU A 57 -15.65 15.21 19.09
N SER A 58 -16.57 16.09 18.68
CA SER A 58 -17.96 15.94 19.04
C SER A 58 -18.56 14.66 18.44
N LYS A 59 -19.72 14.24 18.96
CA LYS A 59 -20.47 13.09 18.41
C LYS A 59 -20.77 13.27 16.92
N GLY A 60 -21.15 14.49 16.51
CA GLY A 60 -21.45 14.80 15.10
C GLY A 60 -20.22 14.69 14.20
N GLU A 61 -19.08 15.23 14.64
CA GLU A 61 -17.81 15.14 13.91
C GLU A 61 -17.34 13.68 13.79
N THR A 62 -17.47 12.89 14.85
CA THR A 62 -17.16 11.45 14.85
C THR A 62 -18.02 10.69 13.83
N THR A 63 -19.34 10.90 13.85
CA THR A 63 -20.25 10.30 12.86
C THR A 63 -19.91 10.73 11.44
N CYS A 64 -19.61 12.01 11.23
CA CYS A 64 -19.22 12.53 9.92
C CYS A 64 -17.93 11.87 9.42
N ILE A 65 -16.89 11.78 10.26
CA ILE A 65 -15.60 11.18 9.90
C ILE A 65 -15.76 9.70 9.52
N ASN A 66 -16.56 8.93 10.27
CA ASN A 66 -16.84 7.53 9.95
C ASN A 66 -17.50 7.41 8.55
N LEU A 67 -18.54 8.20 8.30
CA LEU A 67 -19.21 8.22 6.99
C LEU A 67 -18.28 8.71 5.86
N CYS A 68 -17.41 9.67 6.15
CA CYS A 68 -16.44 10.18 5.20
C CYS A 68 -15.44 9.09 4.79
N MET A 69 -14.86 8.38 5.76
CA MET A 69 -13.93 7.28 5.48
C MET A 69 -14.57 6.18 4.63
N GLU A 70 -15.78 5.73 4.99
CA GLU A 70 -16.49 4.70 4.23
C GLU A 70 -16.72 5.13 2.76
N LYS A 71 -17.17 6.37 2.56
CA LYS A 71 -17.40 6.92 1.22
C LYS A 71 -16.10 7.09 0.44
N TYR A 72 -15.05 7.61 1.07
CA TYR A 72 -13.76 7.81 0.44
C TYR A 72 -13.16 6.49 -0.02
N MET A 73 -13.15 5.47 0.84
CA MET A 73 -12.62 4.15 0.50
C MET A 73 -13.43 3.48 -0.61
N SER A 74 -14.75 3.60 -0.61
CA SER A 74 -15.61 3.10 -1.70
C SER A 74 -15.29 3.78 -3.03
N ALA A 75 -15.13 5.10 -3.02
CA ALA A 75 -14.76 5.87 -4.21
C ALA A 75 -13.35 5.51 -4.69
N TRP A 76 -12.37 5.45 -3.80
CA TRP A 76 -10.99 5.07 -4.10
C TRP A 76 -10.91 3.68 -4.72
N ASN A 77 -11.60 2.69 -4.15
CA ASN A 77 -11.66 1.32 -4.70
C ASN A 77 -12.19 1.31 -6.15
N THR A 78 -13.23 2.09 -6.42
CA THR A 78 -13.84 2.17 -7.75
C THR A 78 -12.92 2.85 -8.76
N VAL A 79 -12.35 3.99 -8.40
CA VAL A 79 -11.41 4.73 -9.26
C VAL A 79 -10.13 3.91 -9.50
N SER A 80 -9.57 3.30 -8.45
CA SER A 80 -8.36 2.48 -8.51
C SER A 80 -8.52 1.32 -9.50
N ARG A 81 -9.62 0.56 -9.42
CA ARG A 81 -9.91 -0.52 -10.39
C ARG A 81 -9.98 0.01 -11.83
N LYS A 82 -10.72 1.09 -12.06
CA LYS A 82 -10.86 1.68 -13.41
C LYS A 82 -9.56 2.26 -13.95
N TYR A 83 -8.72 2.79 -13.08
CA TYR A 83 -7.40 3.28 -13.44
C TYR A 83 -6.47 2.14 -13.86
N ILE A 84 -6.40 1.06 -13.09
CA ILE A 84 -5.61 -0.14 -13.42
C ILE A 84 -6.10 -0.77 -14.73
N GLU A 85 -7.42 -0.95 -14.89
CA GLU A 85 -8.02 -1.45 -16.14
C GLU A 85 -7.60 -0.59 -17.35
N ARG A 86 -7.46 0.73 -17.18
CA ARG A 86 -7.05 1.64 -18.25
C ARG A 86 -5.57 1.54 -18.59
N ILE A 87 -4.70 1.38 -17.59
CA ILE A 87 -3.25 1.22 -17.81
C ILE A 87 -2.98 -0.07 -18.55
N GLN A 88 -3.54 -1.19 -18.09
CA GLN A 88 -3.31 -2.50 -18.72
C GLN A 88 -3.76 -2.55 -20.18
N ARG A 89 -4.79 -1.78 -20.57
CA ARG A 89 -5.21 -1.65 -21.98
C ARG A 89 -4.28 -0.81 -22.85
N LYS A 90 -3.46 0.08 -22.26
CA LYS A 90 -2.49 0.91 -22.99
C LYS A 90 -1.14 0.22 -23.18
N ASP A 91 -0.88 -0.81 -22.38
CA ASP A 91 0.35 -1.60 -22.42
C ASP A 91 0.23 -2.84 -23.35
N ILE A 92 -0.87 -2.95 -24.11
CA ILE A 92 -1.12 -3.94 -25.18
C ILE A 92 -1.17 -3.22 -26.52
#